data_AF-A0A7V2AN60-F1
#
_entry.id   AF-A0A7V2AN60-F1
#
_cell.length_a   1.000
_cell.length_b   1.000
_cell.length_c   1.000
_cell.angle_alpha   90.00
_cell.angle_beta   90.00
_cell.angle_gamma   90.00
#
_symmetry.space_group_name_H-M   'P 1'
#
loop_
_entity.id
_entity.type
_entity.pdbx_description
1 polymer ?
#
loop_
_entity_poly.entity_id
_entity_poly.type
_entity_poly.pdbx_seq_one_letter_code
_entity_poly.pdbx_strand_id
1 'polypeptide(L)'
;MTVQKRIICLTVIICIIFTALFTTIVNASDYDAAVVSQILKQTDVNNLKAKASVLLDVKTGRILLEKNSHEKRSIASVTKV
;
A
#
# COMPACT_ATOMS: atom_id res chain seq x y z
N MET A 1 46.55 23.15 0.54
CA MET A 1 45.58 22.41 -0.31
C MET A 1 45.41 20.92 0.06
N THR A 2 46.29 20.30 0.85
CA THR A 2 46.23 18.86 1.18
C THR A 2 45.19 18.51 2.26
N VAL A 3 44.99 19.39 3.25
CA VAL A 3 44.02 19.17 4.35
C VAL A 3 42.58 19.26 3.86
N GLN A 4 42.27 20.22 2.98
CA GLN A 4 40.95 20.38 2.39
C GLN A 4 40.54 19.16 1.53
N LYS A 5 41.50 18.59 0.77
CA LYS A 5 41.28 17.35 0.00
C LYS A 5 41.01 16.14 0.91
N ARG A 6 41.67 16.06 2.07
CA ARG A 6 41.44 14.99 3.07
C ARG A 6 40.07 15.11 3.73
N ILE A 7 39.64 16.33 4.06
CA ILE A 7 38.31 16.58 4.63
C ILE A 7 37.22 16.17 3.63
N ILE A 8 37.33 16.62 2.38
CA ILE A 8 36.36 16.25 1.32
C ILE A 8 36.29 14.72 1.15
N CYS A 9 37.44 14.05 1.15
CA CYS A 9 37.49 12.60 1.01
C CYS A 9 36.82 11.87 2.18
N LEU A 10 37.02 12.36 3.41
CA LEU A 10 36.36 11.82 4.61
C LEU A 10 34.85 12.06 4.57
N THR A 11 34.40 13.22 4.11
CA THR A 11 32.97 13.52 3.99
C THR A 11 32.28 12.62 2.97
N VAL A 12 32.92 12.36 1.82
CA VAL A 12 32.40 11.44 0.80
C VAL A 12 32.27 10.01 1.34
N ILE A 13 33.28 9.52 2.08
CA ILE A 13 33.24 8.18 2.69
C ILE A 13 32.08 8.07 3.69
N ILE A 14 31.89 9.09 4.53
CA ILE A 14 30.79 9.12 5.50
C ILE A 14 29.42 9.11 4.81
N CYS A 15 29.24 9.87 3.72
CA CYS A 15 28.00 9.85 2.95
C CYS A 15 27.72 8.50 2.30
N ILE A 16 28.74 7.80 1.81
CA ILE A 16 28.58 6.45 1.23
C ILE A 16 28.16 5.44 2.30
N ILE A 17 28.76 5.50 3.49
CA ILE A 17 28.37 4.62 4.62
C ILE A 17 26.95 4.93 5.09
N PHE A 18 26.58 6.22 5.16
CA PHE A 18 25.24 6.62 5.58
C PHE A 18 24.17 6.15 4.57
N THR A 19 24.40 6.34 3.26
CA THR A 19 23.46 5.88 2.23
C THR A 19 23.29 4.35 2.23
N ALA A 20 24.34 3.58 2.51
CA ALA A 20 24.26 2.14 2.68
C ALA A 20 23.44 1.70 3.92
N LEU A 21 23.35 2.54 4.95
CA LEU A 21 22.57 2.24 6.16
C LEU A 21 21.05 2.44 5.97
N PHE A 22 20.64 3.23 4.97
CA PHE A 22 19.23 3.54 4.69
C PHE A 22 18.68 2.82 3.45
N THR A 23 19.40 1.87 2.86
CA THR A 23 18.83 1.03 1.80
C THR A 23 17.79 0.10 2.39
N THR A 24 16.52 0.50 2.33
CA THR A 24 15.40 -0.41 2.55
C THR A 24 15.28 -1.30 1.32
N ILE A 25 15.41 -2.60 1.53
CA ILE A 25 15.13 -3.60 0.50
C ILE A 25 13.63 -3.55 0.28
N VAL A 26 13.17 -2.87 -0.78
CA VAL A 26 11.79 -2.98 -1.24
C VAL A 26 11.65 -4.35 -1.88
N ASN A 27 11.40 -5.35 -1.04
CA ASN A 27 11.03 -6.67 -1.52
C ASN A 27 9.66 -6.55 -2.20
N ALA A 28 9.65 -6.84 -3.50
CA ALA A 28 8.41 -6.95 -4.24
C ALA A 28 7.60 -8.13 -3.67
N SER A 29 6.48 -7.78 -3.02
CA SER A 29 5.29 -8.61 -2.81
C SER A 29 5.47 -10.00 -2.19
N ASP A 30 5.94 -10.06 -0.94
CA ASP A 30 5.64 -11.24 -0.11
C ASP A 30 4.23 -11.11 0.47
N TYR A 31 3.36 -12.04 0.08
CA TYR A 31 2.05 -12.23 0.69
C TYR A 31 2.25 -12.61 2.17
N ASP A 32 2.02 -11.68 3.08
CA ASP A 32 2.08 -11.92 4.51
C ASP A 32 0.71 -12.32 5.06
N ALA A 33 0.53 -13.63 5.29
CA ALA A 33 -0.69 -14.20 5.83
C ALA A 33 -1.05 -13.65 7.23
N ALA A 34 -0.08 -13.22 8.03
CA ALA A 34 -0.33 -12.65 9.35
C ALA A 34 -0.94 -11.24 9.24
N VAL A 35 -0.47 -10.43 8.30
CA VAL A 35 -1.06 -9.11 7.99
C VAL A 35 -2.47 -9.26 7.43
N VAL A 36 -2.68 -10.21 6.51
CA VAL A 36 -4.02 -10.51 5.97
C VAL A 36 -4.98 -10.96 7.07
N SER A 37 -4.53 -11.81 7.99
CA SER A 37 -5.32 -12.27 9.14
C SER A 37 -5.70 -11.12 10.08
N GLN A 38 -4.79 -10.17 10.32
CA GLN A 38 -5.10 -8.96 11.12
C GLN A 38 -6.14 -8.07 10.45
N ILE A 39 -6.04 -7.87 9.12
CA ILE A 39 -7.02 -7.09 8.34
C ILE A 39 -8.40 -7.76 8.39
N LEU A 40 -8.47 -9.08 8.25
CA LEU A 40 -9.73 -9.84 8.37
C LEU A 40 -10.36 -9.71 9.76
N LYS A 41 -9.55 -9.69 10.83
CA LYS A 41 -10.04 -9.49 12.21
C LYS A 41 -10.58 -8.07 12.46
N GLN A 42 -10.08 -7.06 11.75
CA GLN A 42 -10.51 -5.67 11.88
C GLN A 42 -11.63 -5.27 10.92
N THR A 43 -11.91 -6.08 9.89
CA THR A 43 -12.88 -5.76 8.85
C THR A 43 -14.16 -6.56 9.06
N ASP A 44 -15.19 -5.90 9.58
CA ASP A 44 -16.55 -6.43 9.61
C ASP A 44 -17.22 -6.21 8.25
N VAL A 45 -17.71 -7.31 7.65
CA VAL A 45 -18.41 -7.29 6.35
C VAL A 45 -19.67 -6.41 6.41
N ASN A 46 -20.27 -6.26 7.59
CA ASN A 46 -21.41 -5.37 7.81
C ASN A 46 -20.99 -3.89 7.99
N ASN A 47 -19.70 -3.62 8.24
CA ASN A 47 -19.17 -2.29 8.52
C ASN A 47 -17.86 -2.01 7.76
N LEU A 48 -17.92 -2.15 6.43
CA LEU A 48 -16.80 -1.85 5.55
C LEU A 48 -16.38 -0.37 5.65
N LYS A 49 -15.08 -0.15 5.87
CA LYS A 49 -14.43 1.16 5.81
C LYS A 49 -14.18 1.61 4.36
N ALA A 50 -15.26 1.64 3.59
CA ALA A 50 -15.29 2.09 2.19
C ALA A 50 -16.28 3.23 2.00
N LYS A 51 -16.06 4.06 0.96
CA LYS A 51 -16.97 5.15 0.59
C LYS A 51 -18.26 4.64 -0.05
N ALA A 52 -18.15 3.58 -0.85
CA ALA A 52 -19.26 2.81 -1.41
C ALA A 52 -18.85 1.33 -1.56
N SER A 53 -19.80 0.39 -1.48
CA SER A 53 -19.57 -1.05 -1.66
C SER A 53 -20.85 -1.78 -2.08
N VAL A 54 -20.71 -2.87 -2.84
CA VAL A 54 -21.79 -3.80 -3.21
C VAL A 54 -21.26 -5.23 -3.07
N LEU A 55 -22.08 -6.12 -2.49
CA LEU A 55 -21.90 -7.56 -2.50
C LEU A 55 -23.05 -8.20 -3.27
N LEU A 56 -22.72 -8.96 -4.32
CA LEU A 56 -23.67 -9.55 -5.25
C LEU A 56 -23.54 -11.08 -5.26
N ASP A 57 -24.65 -11.80 -5.18
CA ASP A 57 -24.69 -13.21 -5.56
C ASP A 57 -24.62 -13.34 -7.08
N VAL A 58 -23.54 -13.92 -7.58
CA VAL A 58 -23.25 -14.06 -9.02
C VAL A 58 -24.29 -14.91 -9.75
N LYS A 59 -24.88 -15.92 -9.08
CA LYS A 59 -25.81 -16.84 -9.75
C LYS A 59 -27.18 -16.19 -9.96
N THR A 60 -27.64 -15.40 -8.99
CA THR A 60 -29.00 -14.85 -8.97
C THR A 60 -29.06 -13.36 -9.31
N GLY A 61 -27.92 -12.66 -9.29
CA GLY A 61 -27.86 -11.21 -9.38
C GLY A 61 -28.43 -10.50 -8.14
N ARG A 62 -28.68 -11.22 -7.05
CA ARG A 62 -29.22 -10.63 -5.83
C ARG A 62 -28.13 -9.84 -5.10
N ILE A 63 -28.43 -8.58 -4.77
CA ILE A 63 -27.59 -7.79 -3.86
C ILE A 63 -27.79 -8.33 -2.44
N LEU A 64 -26.69 -8.74 -1.81
CA LEU A 64 -26.67 -9.25 -0.44
C LEU A 64 -26.39 -8.12 0.56
N LEU A 65 -25.50 -7.20 0.20
CA LEU A 65 -25.16 -6.01 0.99
C LEU A 65 -24.84 -4.85 0.05
N GLU A 66 -25.23 -3.64 0.43
CA GLU A 66 -24.87 -2.42 -0.28
C GLU A 66 -24.64 -1.24 0.66
N LYS A 67 -23.79 -0.31 0.23
CA LYS A 67 -23.51 0.95 0.91
C LYS A 67 -23.21 2.00 -0.14
N ASN A 68 -24.04 3.03 -0.26
CA ASN A 68 -23.88 4.13 -1.22
C ASN A 68 -23.58 3.67 -2.66
N SER A 69 -24.13 2.52 -3.05
CA SER A 69 -23.87 1.83 -4.33
C SER A 69 -24.28 2.63 -5.56
N HIS A 70 -25.24 3.54 -5.39
CA HIS A 70 -25.79 4.37 -6.48
C HIS A 70 -25.15 5.77 -6.54
N GLU A 71 -24.20 6.06 -5.64
CA GLU A 71 -23.50 7.33 -5.63
C GLU A 71 -22.53 7.41 -6.83
N LYS A 72 -22.66 8.46 -7.64
CA LYS A 72 -21.75 8.70 -8.76
C LYS A 72 -20.36 9.04 -8.24
N ARG A 73 -19.36 8.21 -8.58
CA ARG A 73 -17.96 8.38 -8.17
C ARG A 73 -17.02 8.17 -9.36
N SER A 74 -15.87 8.86 -9.35
CA SER A 74 -14.82 8.59 -10.32
C SER A 74 -14.22 7.21 -10.06
N ILE A 75 -14.25 6.35 -11.07
CA ILE A 75 -13.84 4.94 -10.95
C ILE A 75 -12.37 4.71 -11.37
N ALA A 76 -11.65 5.76 -11.78
CA ALA A 76 -10.24 5.70 -12.19
C ALA A 76 -9.95 4.50 -13.11
N SER A 77 -8.97 3.65 -12.77
CA SER A 77 -8.59 2.50 -13.59
C SER A 77 -9.66 1.40 -13.72
N VAL A 78 -10.73 1.42 -12.93
CA VAL A 78 -11.85 0.47 -13.05
C VAL A 78 -12.62 0.68 -14.36
N THR A 79 -12.43 1.81 -15.06
CA THR A 79 -12.93 1.99 -16.44
C THR A 79 -12.43 0.93 -17.43
N LYS A 80 -11.39 0.15 -17.09
CA LYS A 80 -10.84 -0.91 -17.94
C LYS A 80 -11.59 -2.25 -17.85
N VAL A 81 -12.51 -2.39 -16.88
CA VAL A 81 -13.36 -3.58 -16.73
C VAL A 81 -14.35 -3.64 -17.87
#